data_AF-A0A0W0TF33-F1
#
_entry.id   AF-A0A0W0TF33-F1
#
_cell.length_a   1.000
_cell.length_b   1.000
_cell.length_c   1.000
_cell.angle_alpha   90.00
_cell.angle_beta   90.00
_cell.angle_gamma   90.00
#
_symmetry.space_group_name_H-M   'P 1'
#
loop_
_entity.id
_entity.type
_entity.pdbx_description
1 polymer ?
#
loop_
_entity_poly.entity_id
_entity_poly.type
_entity_poly.pdbx_seq_one_letter_code
_entity_poly.pdbx_strand_id
1 'polypeptide(L)' 'MLRDIVLFFAGFEFFHTIVHVFFAFLLPLDLKFIILTTTLNTWSIVINALITLALLWWAKRLRSK' A
#
# COMPACT_ATOMS: atom_id res chain seq x y z
N MET A 1 9.28 12.34 -15.38
CA MET A 1 10.11 11.22 -14.87
C MET A 1 9.96 11.02 -13.37
N LEU A 2 10.50 11.89 -12.49
CA LEU A 2 10.38 11.67 -11.03
C LEU A 2 8.92 11.60 -10.55
N ARG A 3 8.07 12.50 -11.04
CA ARG A 3 6.62 12.47 -10.75
C ARG A 3 5.98 11.13 -11.12
N ASP A 4 6.34 10.59 -12.29
CA ASP A 4 5.76 9.35 -12.81
C ASP A 4 6.22 8.13 -11.99
N ILE A 5 7.47 8.14 -11.54
CA ILE A 5 8.00 7.16 -10.59
C ILE A 5 7.23 7.21 -9.26
N VAL A 6 7.03 8.41 -8.69
CA VAL A 6 6.26 8.56 -7.44
C VAL A 6 4.81 8.11 -7.62
N LEU A 7 4.18 8.40 -8.76
CA LEU A 7 2.84 7.93 -9.09
C LEU A 7 2.78 6.41 -9.25
N PHE A 8 3.79 5.78 -9.85
CA PHE A 8 3.88 4.33 -9.96
C PHE A 8 3.92 3.67 -8.58
N PHE A 9 4.76 4.17 -7.66
CA PHE A 9 4.80 3.67 -6.29
C PHE A 9 3.50 3.94 -5.52
N ALA A 10 2.85 5.08 -5.73
CA ALA A 10 1.53 5.33 -5.15
C ALA A 10 0.49 4.29 -5.61
N GLY A 11 0.50 3.92 -6.89
CA GLY A 11 -0.36 2.87 -7.43
C GLY A 11 -0.03 1.48 -6.87
N PHE A 12 1.26 1.17 -6.71
CA PHE A 12 1.72 -0.09 -6.12
C PHE A 12 1.27 -0.26 -4.66
N GLU A 13 1.39 0.78 -3.85
CA GLU A 13 0.95 0.79 -2.46
C GLU A 13 -0.57 0.69 -2.34
N PHE A 14 -1.31 1.38 -3.21
CA PHE A 14 -2.76 1.26 -3.30
C PHE A 14 -3.20 -0.16 -3.63
N PHE A 15 -2.53 -0.80 -4.60
CA PHE A 15 -2.78 -2.20 -4.93
C PHE A 15 -2.50 -3.13 -3.75
N HIS A 16 -1.40 -2.91 -3.00
CA HIS A 16 -1.12 -3.68 -1.78
C HIS A 16 -2.22 -3.52 -0.73
N THR A 17 -2.75 -2.30 -0.54
CA THR A 17 -3.90 -2.09 0.35
C THR A 17 -5.10 -2.94 -0.10
N ILE A 18 -5.42 -2.97 -1.38
CA ILE A 18 -6.50 -3.82 -1.92
C ILE A 18 -6.25 -5.30 -1.65
N VAL A 19 -5.03 -5.79 -1.91
CA VAL A 19 -4.65 -7.18 -1.64
C VAL A 19 -4.86 -7.52 -0.16
N HIS A 20 -4.45 -6.64 0.76
CA HIS A 20 -4.67 -6.86 2.19
C HIS A 20 -6.16 -6.80 2.59
N VAL A 21 -6.98 -5.99 1.93
CA VAL A 21 -8.44 -6.01 2.12
C VAL A 21 -9.03 -7.35 1.67
N PHE A 22 -8.59 -7.90 0.54
CA PHE A 22 -8.99 -9.24 0.11
C PHE A 22 -8.51 -10.33 1.07
N PHE A 23 -7.28 -10.22 1.57
CA PHE A 23 -6.75 -11.19 2.53
C PHE A 23 -7.50 -11.20 3.85
N ALA A 24 -8.21 -10.13 4.23
CA ALA A 24 -9.01 -10.08 5.45
C ALA A 24 -10.02 -11.24 5.57
N PHE A 25 -10.49 -11.80 4.45
CA PHE A 25 -11.39 -12.96 4.42
C PHE A 25 -10.70 -14.32 4.58
N LEU A 26 -9.36 -14.34 4.52
CA LEU A 26 -8.54 -15.55 4.52
C LEU A 26 -7.64 -15.65 5.77
N LEU A 27 -7.73 -14.70 6.70
CA LEU A 27 -6.84 -14.66 7.86
C LEU A 27 -7.27 -15.66 8.95
N PRO A 28 -6.30 -16.24 9.68
CA PRO A 28 -4.85 -16.04 9.53
C PRO A 28 -4.27 -16.79 8.31
N LEU A 29 -3.34 -16.13 7.60
CA LEU A 29 -2.72 -16.69 6.39
C LEU A 29 -1.24 -16.99 6.63
N ASP A 30 -0.82 -18.25 6.45
CA ASP A 30 0.57 -18.66 6.54
C ASP A 30 1.29 -18.44 5.19
N LEU A 31 2.22 -17.48 5.15
CA LEU A 31 3.01 -17.11 3.98
C LEU A 31 4.40 -17.76 3.98
N LYS A 32 4.58 -18.92 4.64
CA LYS A 32 5.82 -19.70 4.80
C LYS A 32 6.89 -19.03 5.68
N PHE A 33 7.05 -17.72 5.59
CA PHE A 33 8.03 -16.95 6.37
C PHE A 33 7.39 -16.10 7.47
N ILE A 34 6.10 -15.82 7.35
CA ILE A 34 5.35 -15.03 8.30
C ILE A 34 3.89 -15.47 8.31
N ILE A 35 3.29 -15.49 9.49
CA ILE A 35 1.84 -15.64 9.62
C ILE A 35 1.24 -14.24 9.59
N LEU A 36 0.47 -13.97 8.55
CA LEU A 36 -0.30 -12.75 8.45
C LEU A 36 -1.51 -12.88 9.37
N THR A 37 -1.42 -12.28 10.55
CA THR A 37 -2.52 -12.23 11.52
C THR A 37 -3.49 -11.09 11.19
N THR A 38 -4.71 -11.12 11.75
CA THR A 38 -5.70 -10.04 11.59
C THR A 38 -5.14 -8.68 11.99
N THR A 39 -4.42 -8.63 13.12
CA THR A 39 -3.79 -7.40 13.60
C THR A 39 -2.73 -6.89 12.63
N LEU A 40 -1.82 -7.78 12.18
CA LEU A 40 -0.76 -7.41 11.25
C LEU A 40 -1.33 -6.94 9.91
N ASN A 41 -2.33 -7.65 9.36
CA ASN A 41 -3.00 -7.27 8.12
C ASN A 41 -3.72 -5.92 8.23
N THR A 42 -4.41 -5.67 9.35
CA THR A 42 -5.07 -4.38 9.61
C THR A 42 -4.05 -3.24 9.62
N TRP A 43 -2.90 -3.44 10.26
CA TRP A 43 -1.82 -2.45 10.24
C TRP A 43 -1.23 -2.25 8.84
N SER A 44 -1.04 -3.32 8.06
CA SER A 44 -0.62 -3.21 6.66
C SER A 44 -1.59 -2.37 5.82
N ILE A 45 -2.91 -2.55 5.99
CA ILE A 45 -3.91 -1.72 5.30
C ILE A 45 -3.72 -0.25 5.66
N VAL A 46 -3.64 0.07 6.96
CA VAL A 46 -3.52 1.45 7.45
C VAL A 46 -2.23 2.10 6.95
N ILE A 47 -1.10 1.41 7.08
CA ILE A 47 0.22 1.92 6.69
C ILE A 47 0.27 2.16 5.17
N ASN A 48 -0.11 1.19 4.35
CA ASN A 48 -0.08 1.33 2.90
C ASN A 48 -1.03 2.42 2.40
N ALA A 49 -2.19 2.60 3.04
CA ALA A 49 -3.10 3.71 2.73
C ALA A 49 -2.46 5.07 3.04
N LEU A 50 -1.82 5.22 4.21
CA LEU A 50 -1.11 6.45 4.58
C LEU A 50 0.06 6.75 3.63
N ILE A 51 0.85 5.73 3.26
CA ILE A 51 1.95 5.87 2.30
C ILE A 51 1.40 6.29 0.93
N THR A 52 0.32 5.67 0.46
CA THR A 52 -0.34 6.04 -0.80
C THR A 52 -0.72 7.52 -0.82
N LEU A 53 -1.38 8.00 0.25
CA LEU A 53 -1.77 9.41 0.38
C LEU A 53 -0.56 10.35 0.39
N ALA A 54 0.50 9.99 1.12
CA ALA A 54 1.73 10.77 1.17
C ALA A 54 2.41 10.85 -0.20
N LEU A 55 2.47 9.73 -0.95
CA LEU A 55 3.05 9.68 -2.29
C LEU A 55 2.22 10.48 -3.30
N LEU A 56 0.88 10.39 -3.26
CA LEU A 56 0.01 11.18 -4.13
C LEU A 56 0.15 12.68 -3.86
N TRP A 57 0.22 13.07 -2.59
CA TRP A 57 0.46 14.44 -2.19
C TRP A 57 1.83 14.95 -2.66
N TRP A 58 2.86 14.10 -2.57
CA TRP A 58 4.19 14.43 -3.07
C TRP A 58 4.20 14.56 -4.60
N ALA A 59 3.58 13.63 -5.32
CA ALA A 59 3.43 13.69 -6.76
C ALA A 59 2.70 14.96 -7.24
N LYS A 60 1.70 15.44 -6.49
CA LYS A 60 1.01 16.71 -6.74
C LYS A 60 1.95 17.92 -6.65
N ARG A 61 2.96 17.87 -5.78
CA ARG A 61 3.95 18.95 -5.58
C ARG A 61 5.06 18.93 -6.62
N LEU A 62 5.34 17.78 -7.21
CA LEU A 62 6.27 17.66 -8.32
C LEU A 62 5.63 18.28 -9.57
N ARG A 63 5.97 19.54 -9.86
CA ARG A 63 5.51 20.22 -11.08
C ARG A 63 5.79 19.34 -12.30
N SER A 64 4.76 19.10 -13.12
CA SER A 64 5.03 18.83 -14.53
C SER A 64 5.76 20.07 -15.04
N LYS A 65 6.95 19.88 -15.61
CA LYS A 65 7.44 20.89 -16.56
C LYS A 65 6.37 21.10 -17.64
#